data_AF-G8NVD3-F1
#
_entry.id   AF-G8NVD3-F1
#
_cell.length_a   1.000
_cell.length_b   1.000
_cell.length_c   1.000
_cell.angle_alpha   90.00
_cell.angle_beta   90.00
_cell.angle_gamma   90.00
#
_symmetry.space_group_name_H-M   'P 1'
#
loop_
_entity.id
_entity.type
_entity.pdbx_description
1 polymer ?
#
loop_
_entity_poly.entity_id
_entity_poly.type
_entity_poly.pdbx_seq_one_letter_code
_entity_poly.pdbx_strand_id
1 'polypeptide(L)' 'MKDTLQERNKSLVLKAFETLFNQRDYETAERYWSPQYIQHSAHIEPGREEFFNLFRRRHCSLARSPCPESR' A
#
# COMPACT_ATOMS: atom_id res chain seq x y z
N MET A 1 8.34 5.46 29.53
CA MET A 1 8.65 4.72 28.29
C MET A 1 7.67 5.17 27.20
N LYS A 2 8.00 6.25 26.47
CA LYS A 2 7.26 6.67 25.26
C LYS A 2 7.86 6.05 24.00
N ASP A 3 9.08 5.53 24.13
CA ASP A 3 9.89 4.95 23.06
C ASP A 3 9.23 3.70 22.45
N THR A 4 8.53 2.88 23.25
CA THR A 4 7.98 1.60 22.77
C THR A 4 6.85 1.75 21.76
N LEU A 5 5.95 2.73 21.91
CA LEU A 5 4.83 2.92 20.97
C LEU A 5 5.34 3.52 19.65
N GLN A 6 6.24 4.49 19.73
CA GLN A 6 6.84 5.09 18.55
C GLN A 6 7.65 4.07 17.74
N GLU A 7 8.49 3.26 18.41
CA GLU A 7 9.26 2.19 17.78
C GLU A 7 8.33 1.14 17.15
N ARG A 8 7.29 0.71 17.86
CA ARG A 8 6.28 -0.23 17.33
C ARG A 8 5.58 0.33 16.10
N ASN A 9 5.14 1.58 16.13
CA ASN A 9 4.49 2.23 14.99
C ASN A 9 5.45 2.36 13.80
N LYS A 10 6.71 2.73 14.05
CA LYS A 10 7.73 2.79 13.00
C LYS A 10 7.95 1.42 12.38
N SER A 11 8.13 0.37 13.18
CA SER A 11 8.30 -1.00 12.67
C SER A 11 7.07 -1.49 11.90
N LEU A 12 5.85 -1.12 12.33
CA LEU A 12 4.61 -1.43 11.62
C LEU A 12 4.58 -0.79 10.22
N VAL A 13 4.86 0.51 10.15
CA VAL A 13 4.85 1.25 8.88
C VAL A 13 5.95 0.72 7.93
N LEU A 14 7.14 0.44 8.44
CA LEU A 14 8.22 -0.13 7.63
C LEU A 14 7.83 -1.49 7.03
N LYS A 15 7.20 -2.38 7.83
CA LYS A 15 6.71 -3.67 7.33
C LYS A 15 5.60 -3.51 6.28
N ALA A 16 4.67 -2.59 6.51
CA ALA A 16 3.60 -2.29 5.56
C ALA A 16 4.18 -1.82 4.21
N PHE A 17 5.18 -0.94 4.26
CA PHE A 17 5.85 -0.43 3.06
C PHE A 17 6.67 -1.49 2.35
N GLU A 18 7.43 -2.31 3.08
CA GLU A 18 8.17 -3.44 2.52
C GLU A 18 7.23 -4.41 1.77
N THR A 19 6.10 -4.75 2.39
CA THR A 19 5.10 -5.66 1.82
C THR A 19 4.48 -5.07 0.53
N LEU A 20 4.07 -3.80 0.57
CA LEU A 20 3.35 -3.17 -0.53
C LEU A 20 4.27 -2.77 -1.71
N PHE A 21 5.38 -2.11 -1.43
CA PHE A 21 6.22 -1.50 -2.46
C PHE A 21 7.30 -2.43 -2.99
N ASN A 22 7.92 -3.22 -2.11
CA ASN A 22 9.07 -4.06 -2.46
C ASN A 22 8.61 -5.47 -2.86
N GLN A 23 7.85 -6.13 -1.99
CA GLN A 23 7.35 -7.50 -2.25
C GLN A 23 6.18 -7.53 -3.23
N ARG A 24 5.44 -6.41 -3.35
CA ARG A 24 4.23 -6.30 -4.18
C ARG A 24 3.13 -7.29 -3.79
N ASP A 25 3.10 -7.68 -2.51
CA ASP A 25 2.08 -8.56 -1.96
C ASP A 25 0.88 -7.70 -1.52
N TYR A 26 -0.03 -7.46 -2.46
CA TYR A 26 -1.21 -6.62 -2.23
C TYR A 26 -2.19 -7.25 -1.22
N GLU A 27 -2.34 -8.58 -1.19
CA GLU A 27 -3.26 -9.27 -0.28
C GLU A 27 -2.81 -9.15 1.17
N THR A 28 -1.52 -9.35 1.44
CA THR A 28 -0.96 -9.14 2.77
C THR A 28 -0.91 -7.66 3.13
N ALA A 29 -0.59 -6.80 2.16
CA ALA A 29 -0.53 -5.36 2.39
C ALA A 29 -1.86 -4.79 2.88
N GLU A 30 -3.02 -5.25 2.38
CA GLU A 30 -4.34 -4.76 2.81
C GLU A 30 -4.59 -4.85 4.33
N ARG A 31 -3.90 -5.75 5.04
CA ARG A 31 -3.99 -5.90 6.49
C ARG A 31 -3.39 -4.73 7.27
N TYR A 32 -2.48 -3.96 6.65
CA TYR A 32 -1.83 -2.82 7.27
C TYR A 32 -2.59 -1.49 7.08
N TRP A 33 -3.55 -1.44 6.15
CA TRP A 33 -4.35 -0.24 5.88
C TRP A 33 -5.81 -0.44 6.25
N SER A 34 -6.31 0.43 7.13
CA SER A 34 -7.73 0.47 7.50
C SER A 34 -8.63 0.59 6.26
N PRO A 35 -9.81 -0.06 6.23
CA PRO A 35 -10.82 0.18 5.20
C PRO A 35 -11.21 1.67 5.07
N GLN A 36 -11.04 2.45 6.13
CA GLN A 36 -11.33 3.89 6.19
C GLN A 36 -10.07 4.76 6.00
N TYR A 37 -9.03 4.22 5.38
CA TYR A 37 -7.78 4.95 5.14
C TYR A 37 -8.01 6.17 4.25
N ILE A 38 -7.55 7.33 4.72
CA ILE A 38 -7.63 8.60 4.01
C ILE A 38 -6.25 8.91 3.42
N GLN A 39 -6.24 9.15 2.12
CA GLN A 39 -5.04 9.49 1.35
C GLN A 39 -5.06 11.00 1.06
N HIS A 40 -3.97 11.71 1.40
CA HIS A 40 -3.87 13.19 1.27
C HIS A 40 -3.12 13.68 0.03
N SER A 41 -2.55 12.80 -0.80
CA SER A 41 -1.89 13.22 -2.04
C SER A 41 -2.93 13.69 -3.05
N ALA A 42 -2.76 14.93 -3.52
CA ALA A 42 -3.68 15.62 -4.42
C ALA A 42 -3.97 14.92 -5.78
N HIS A 43 -3.22 13.87 -6.13
CA HIS A 43 -3.28 13.20 -7.43
C HIS A 43 -3.80 11.76 -7.35
N ILE A 44 -4.28 11.33 -6.18
CA ILE A 44 -4.81 9.99 -5.94
C ILE A 44 -6.22 10.16 -5.39
N GLU A 45 -7.18 9.47 -6.00
CA GLU A 45 -8.55 9.41 -5.47
C GLU A 45 -8.53 8.94 -4.00
N PRO A 46 -9.42 9.50 -3.14
CA PRO A 46 -9.42 9.16 -1.74
C PRO A 46 -9.82 7.70 -1.54
N GLY A 47 -9.08 7.01 -0.66
CA GLY A 47 -9.45 5.68 -0.20
C GLY A 47 -8.34 4.65 -0.37
N ARG A 48 -8.50 3.53 0.34
CA ARG A 48 -7.57 2.40 0.31
C ARG A 48 -7.50 1.76 -1.08
N GLU A 49 -8.65 1.53 -1.70
CA GLU A 49 -8.73 0.81 -2.97
C GLU A 49 -7.99 1.55 -4.08
N GLU A 50 -8.23 2.85 -4.23
CA GLU A 50 -7.59 3.67 -5.26
C GLU A 50 -6.09 3.82 -5.04
N PHE A 51 -5.64 3.86 -3.79
CA PHE A 51 -4.23 3.81 -3.44
C PHE A 51 -3.58 2.50 -3.91
N PHE A 52 -4.19 1.34 -3.66
CA PHE A 52 -3.66 0.04 -4.10
C PHE A 52 -3.72 -0.12 -5.62
N ASN A 53 -4.82 0.32 -6.25
CA ASN A 53 -4.99 0.29 -7.71
C ASN A 53 -3.92 1.13 -8.43
N LEU A 54 -3.51 2.26 -7.87
CA LEU A 54 -2.39 3.03 -8.42
C LEU A 54 -1.09 2.21 -8.50
N PHE A 55 -0.73 1.50 -7.43
CA PHE A 55 0.50 0.71 -7.44
C PHE A 55 0.40 -0.50 -8.35
N ARG A 56 -0.74 -1.21 -8.35
CA ARG A 56 -1.00 -2.28 -9.32
C ARG A 56 -0.79 -1.79 -10.76
N ARG A 57 -1.35 -0.62 -11.12
CA ARG A 57 -1.17 0.01 -12.45
C ARG A 57 0.28 0.41 -12.73
N ARG A 58 0.98 1.04 -11.79
CA ARG A 58 2.39 1.46 -11.98
C ARG A 58 3.35 0.30 -12.13
N HIS A 59 3.11 -0.79 -11.41
CA HIS A 59 3.92 -2.00 -11.54
C HIS A 59 3.57 -2.78 -12.82
N CYS A 60 2.37 -2.59 -13.35
CA CYS A 60 1.98 -3.09 -14.67
C CYS A 60 2.76 -2.44 -15.81
N SER A 61 2.89 -1.10 -15.82
CA SER A 61 3.59 -0.39 -16.90
C SER A 61 5.08 -0.75 -16.99
N LEU A 62 5.64 -1.32 -15.92
CA LEU A 62 7.02 -1.82 -15.87
C LEU A 62 7.13 -3.31 -16.27
N ALA A 63 6.02 -4.05 -16.29
CA ALA A 63 5.99 -5.45 -16.70
C ALA A 63 5.64 -5.55 -18.19
N ARG A 64 6.43 -6.31 -18.96
CA ARG A 64 6.18 -6.58 -20.39
C ARG A 64 4.94 -7.48 -20.66
N SER A 65 4.08 -7.68 -19.67
CA SER A 65 2.97 -8.64 -19.70
C SER A 65 1.64 -7.93 -19.43
N PRO A 66 0.53 -8.34 -20.07
CA PRO A 66 -0.78 -7.72 -19.86
C PRO A 66 -1.25 -7.92 -18.42
N CYS A 67 -1.77 -6.85 -17.80
CA CYS A 67 -2.31 -6.94 -16.45
C CYS A 67 -3.63 -7.71 -16.42
N PRO A 68 -3.84 -8.56 -15.40
CA PRO A 68 -5.19 -8.99 -15.08
C PRO A 68 -5.99 -7.76 -14.62
N GLU A 69 -7.07 -7.45 -15.35
CA GLU A 69 -8.06 -6.47 -14.95
C GLU A 69 -8.59 -6.83 -13.57
N SER A 70 -8.64 -5.87 -12.65
CA SER A 70 -9.31 -6.04 -11.37
C SER A 70 -10.80 -6.24 -11.64
N ARG A 71 -11.27 -7.48 -11.53
CA ARG A 71 -12.69 -7.79 -11.53
C ARG A 71 -13.35 -7.20 -10.27
#